data_AF-A0AAP3H381-F1
#
_entry.id   AF-A0AAP3H381-F1
#
_cell.length_a   1.000
_cell.length_b   1.000
_cell.length_c   1.000
_cell.angle_alpha   90.00
_cell.angle_beta   90.00
_cell.angle_gamma   90.00
#
_symmetry.space_group_name_H-M   'P 1'
#
loop_
_entity.id
_entity.type
_entity.pdbx_description
1 polymer ?
#
loop_
_entity_poly.entity_id
_entity_poly.type
_entity_poly.pdbx_seq_one_letter_code
_entity_poly.pdbx_strand_id
1 'polypeptide(L)'
;MPPKSHSQLNNEEPSTSEFLQDLSENTRKAYATDWALFTRWCRMQGIPPLSATPDHIARYLTEISAASGLSSASVRRRFAGLVWNYHQRGFRLDRNSPLITAALSEITTNKSCAAVTKDAITPHEIRAMVATLPFDLRGLRDRAILLMGYIGGLGRSDLIGLDLHQNDTEAGTGWIDLHSEGILLTIKSKTGWRKVQISCGNTDLTCPVYTLSQWLHFAKIRSGPVFVRTSRDGKRALSTRLNDRHIPRLVKSTVLKAGIRADLPEKERLALFSGHSLKKGLSVSVDQSSGNWIEVNLTKAAGF
;
A
#
# COMPACT_ATOMS: atom_id res chain seq x y z
N MET A 1 -28.43 -52.90 15.38
CA MET A 1 -28.18 -51.46 15.21
C MET A 1 -26.69 -51.30 14.93
N PRO A 2 -26.25 -51.18 13.67
CA PRO A 2 -24.83 -51.13 13.33
C PRO A 2 -24.26 -49.71 13.52
N PRO A 3 -22.95 -49.56 13.80
CA PRO A 3 -22.32 -48.27 13.97
C PRO A 3 -22.22 -47.53 12.62
N LYS A 4 -22.50 -46.23 12.66
CA LYS A 4 -22.48 -45.30 11.52
C LYS A 4 -21.06 -45.16 10.96
N SER A 5 -20.93 -45.37 9.65
CA SER A 5 -19.77 -45.02 8.86
C SER A 5 -19.54 -43.50 8.91
N HIS A 6 -18.42 -43.07 9.49
CA HIS A 6 -17.92 -41.72 9.28
C HIS A 6 -17.34 -41.64 7.88
N SER A 7 -18.12 -41.05 6.97
CA SER A 7 -17.66 -40.57 5.67
C SER A 7 -16.49 -39.62 5.86
N GLN A 8 -15.31 -40.02 5.39
CA GLN A 8 -14.17 -39.14 5.21
C GLN A 8 -14.58 -38.03 4.23
N LEU A 9 -14.78 -36.82 4.75
CA LEU A 9 -14.81 -35.61 3.93
C LEU A 9 -13.38 -35.40 3.43
N ASN A 10 -13.16 -35.72 2.16
CA ASN A 10 -11.97 -35.34 1.41
C ASN A 10 -11.83 -33.81 1.47
N ASN A 11 -10.94 -33.34 2.33
CA ASN A 11 -10.39 -31.98 2.24
C ASN A 11 -9.42 -31.97 1.05
N GLU A 12 -9.97 -31.83 -0.16
CA GLU A 12 -9.18 -31.40 -1.30
C GLU A 12 -8.69 -29.97 -1.02
N GLU A 13 -7.39 -29.82 -0.76
CA GLU A 13 -6.76 -28.51 -0.77
C GLU A 13 -7.02 -27.84 -2.13
N PRO A 14 -7.51 -26.59 -2.17
CA PRO A 14 -7.82 -25.94 -3.44
C PRO A 14 -6.56 -25.83 -4.29
N SER A 15 -6.62 -26.40 -5.50
CA SER A 15 -5.46 -26.44 -6.40
C SER A 15 -4.98 -25.01 -6.71
N THR A 16 -3.66 -24.81 -6.65
CA THR A 16 -2.98 -23.52 -6.87
C THR A 16 -3.30 -22.82 -8.21
N SER A 17 -4.05 -23.46 -9.11
CA SER A 17 -4.52 -22.88 -10.37
C SER A 17 -5.64 -21.85 -10.19
N GLU A 18 -6.43 -21.97 -9.13
CA GLU A 18 -7.64 -21.15 -8.92
C GLU A 18 -7.35 -19.75 -8.33
N PHE A 19 -6.18 -19.57 -7.69
CA PHE A 19 -5.78 -18.29 -7.08
C PHE A 19 -5.19 -17.26 -8.06
N LEU A 20 -4.97 -17.60 -9.34
CA LEU A 20 -4.13 -16.80 -10.24
C LEU A 20 -4.88 -15.94 -11.27
N GLN A 21 -6.21 -16.04 -11.35
CA GLN A 21 -6.99 -15.31 -12.36
C GLN A 21 -7.35 -13.88 -11.94
N ASP A 22 -7.41 -13.56 -10.64
CA ASP A 22 -7.85 -12.23 -10.14
C ASP A 22 -6.72 -11.43 -9.46
N LEU A 23 -5.60 -11.25 -10.17
CA LEU A 23 -4.52 -10.38 -9.67
C LEU A 23 -4.87 -8.90 -9.83
N SER A 24 -4.76 -8.15 -8.73
CA SER A 24 -4.85 -6.69 -8.79
C SER A 24 -3.82 -6.11 -9.78
N GLU A 25 -4.16 -5.00 -10.44
CA GLU A 25 -3.30 -4.38 -11.45
C GLU A 25 -1.89 -4.05 -10.92
N ASN A 26 -1.82 -3.67 -9.63
CA ASN A 26 -0.57 -3.39 -8.93
C ASN A 26 0.29 -4.66 -8.76
N THR A 27 -0.33 -5.80 -8.43
CA THR A 27 0.37 -7.08 -8.34
C THR A 27 0.91 -7.49 -9.70
N ARG A 28 0.11 -7.31 -10.77
CA ARG A 28 0.53 -7.60 -12.15
C ARG A 28 1.74 -6.75 -12.57
N LYS A 29 1.71 -5.43 -12.31
CA LYS A 29 2.84 -4.52 -12.58
C LYS A 29 4.10 -4.91 -11.79
N ALA A 30 3.93 -5.33 -10.53
CA ALA A 30 5.05 -5.79 -9.70
C ALA A 30 5.67 -7.08 -10.27
N TYR A 31 4.86 -8.07 -10.64
CA TYR A 31 5.34 -9.33 -11.22
C TYR A 31 6.00 -9.14 -12.59
N ALA A 32 5.51 -8.21 -13.42
CA ALA A 32 6.17 -7.86 -14.67
C ALA A 32 7.56 -7.25 -14.43
N THR A 33 7.69 -6.39 -13.41
CA THR A 33 8.99 -5.80 -13.02
C THR A 33 9.95 -6.88 -12.49
N ASP A 34 9.45 -7.81 -11.68
CA ASP A 34 10.28 -8.89 -11.13
C ASP A 34 10.83 -9.80 -12.23
N TRP A 35 10.01 -10.09 -13.25
CA TRP A 35 10.44 -10.86 -14.41
C TRP A 35 11.51 -10.13 -15.21
N ALA A 36 11.35 -8.82 -15.43
CA ALA A 36 12.37 -8.01 -16.11
C ALA A 36 13.72 -8.02 -15.36
N LEU A 37 13.69 -7.97 -14.02
CA LEU A 37 14.89 -8.04 -13.19
C LEU A 37 15.56 -9.41 -13.27
N PHE A 38 14.78 -10.49 -13.20
CA PHE A 38 15.31 -11.84 -13.30
C PHE A 38 15.88 -12.13 -14.69
N THR A 39 15.16 -11.79 -15.76
CA THR A 39 15.65 -11.96 -17.14
C THR A 39 16.94 -11.17 -17.39
N ARG A 40 17.07 -9.96 -16.81
CA ARG A 40 18.34 -9.22 -16.83
C ARG A 40 19.44 -9.97 -16.11
N TRP A 41 19.18 -10.51 -14.92
CA TRP A 41 20.16 -11.31 -14.18
C TRP A 41 20.59 -12.56 -14.95
N CYS A 42 19.64 -13.30 -15.52
CA CYS A 42 19.90 -14.45 -16.38
C CYS A 42 20.82 -14.09 -17.55
N ARG A 43 20.58 -12.96 -18.22
CA ARG A 43 21.45 -12.47 -19.31
C ARG A 43 22.88 -12.20 -18.84
N MET A 44 23.06 -11.61 -17.66
CA MET A 44 24.40 -11.37 -17.09
C MET A 44 25.13 -12.67 -16.76
N GLN A 45 24.39 -13.72 -16.39
CA GLN A 45 24.93 -15.04 -16.08
C GLN A 45 25.06 -15.96 -17.30
N GLY A 46 24.67 -15.51 -18.50
CA GLY A 46 24.65 -16.34 -19.71
C GLY A 46 23.60 -17.45 -19.72
N ILE A 47 22.56 -17.34 -18.89
CA ILE A 47 21.53 -18.37 -18.72
C ILE A 47 20.26 -17.97 -19.48
N PRO A 48 19.65 -18.85 -20.28
CA PRO A 48 18.32 -18.63 -20.83
C PRO A 48 17.28 -18.59 -19.68
N PRO A 49 16.45 -17.54 -19.54
CA PRO A 49 15.55 -17.40 -18.39
C PRO A 49 14.57 -18.56 -18.21
N LEU A 50 14.08 -19.15 -19.28
CA LEU A 50 13.14 -20.28 -19.23
C LEU A 50 13.82 -21.62 -18.92
N SER A 51 15.14 -21.70 -19.00
CA SER A 51 15.94 -22.90 -18.73
C SER A 51 16.68 -22.80 -17.38
N ALA A 52 16.31 -21.85 -16.52
CA ALA A 52 16.92 -21.71 -15.21
C ALA A 52 16.57 -22.91 -14.31
N THR A 53 17.59 -23.56 -13.78
CA THR A 53 17.44 -24.66 -12.81
C THR A 53 17.06 -24.10 -11.43
N PRO A 54 16.59 -24.95 -10.50
CA PRO A 54 16.34 -24.52 -9.13
C PRO A 54 17.57 -23.92 -8.43
N ASP A 55 18.77 -24.38 -8.79
CA ASP A 55 20.04 -23.80 -8.34
C ASP A 55 20.22 -22.34 -8.81
N HIS A 56 19.98 -22.08 -10.10
CA HIS A 56 20.03 -20.72 -10.64
C HIS A 56 19.02 -19.79 -9.95
N ILE A 57 17.83 -20.28 -9.63
CA ILE A 57 16.81 -19.52 -8.92
C ILE A 57 17.24 -19.24 -7.47
N ALA A 58 17.75 -20.25 -6.76
CA ALA A 58 18.26 -20.10 -5.40
C ALA A 58 19.39 -19.04 -5.35
N ARG A 59 20.37 -19.16 -6.25
CA ARG A 59 21.48 -18.20 -6.40
C ARG A 59 20.98 -16.79 -6.69
N TYR A 60 20.04 -16.64 -7.62
CA TYR A 60 19.41 -15.34 -7.90
C TYR A 60 18.79 -14.72 -6.64
N LEU A 61 18.03 -15.49 -5.86
CA LEU A 61 17.35 -15.00 -4.65
C LEU A 61 18.36 -14.56 -3.56
N THR A 62 19.45 -15.30 -3.38
CA THR A 62 20.51 -14.95 -2.43
C THR A 62 21.26 -13.69 -2.87
N GLU A 63 21.64 -13.61 -4.16
CA GLU A 63 22.36 -12.45 -4.71
C GLU A 63 21.53 -11.15 -4.62
N ILE A 64 20.24 -11.18 -4.96
CA ILE A 64 19.40 -9.98 -4.85
C ILE A 64 19.16 -9.58 -3.38
N SER A 65 19.15 -10.54 -2.46
CA SER A 65 19.03 -10.25 -1.03
C SER A 65 20.26 -9.51 -0.54
N ALA A 66 21.45 -10.03 -0.86
CA ALA A 66 22.73 -9.45 -0.46
C ALA A 66 23.01 -8.09 -1.14
N ALA A 67 22.87 -8.01 -2.47
CA ALA A 67 23.25 -6.83 -3.24
C ALA A 67 22.31 -5.63 -3.03
N SER A 68 21.03 -5.88 -2.71
CA SER A 68 20.02 -4.83 -2.59
C SER A 68 19.48 -4.64 -1.17
N GLY A 69 20.01 -5.38 -0.18
CA GLY A 69 19.52 -5.36 1.21
C GLY A 69 18.01 -5.61 1.30
N LEU A 70 17.48 -6.48 0.42
CA LEU A 70 16.04 -6.72 0.34
C LEU A 70 15.57 -7.49 1.57
N SER A 71 14.40 -7.10 2.10
CA SER A 71 13.81 -7.89 3.18
C SER A 71 13.38 -9.27 2.73
N SER A 72 13.37 -10.25 3.64
CA SER A 72 12.90 -11.62 3.35
C SER A 72 11.51 -11.64 2.70
N ALA A 73 10.58 -10.79 3.16
CA ALA A 73 9.26 -10.62 2.56
C ALA A 73 9.33 -10.10 1.11
N SER A 74 10.26 -9.20 0.81
CA SER A 74 10.47 -8.68 -0.54
C SER A 74 11.02 -9.73 -1.49
N VAL A 75 11.95 -10.57 -1.01
CA VAL A 75 12.50 -11.71 -1.76
C VAL A 75 11.42 -12.75 -2.04
N ARG A 76 10.65 -13.16 -1.03
CA ARG A 76 9.53 -14.11 -1.20
C ARG A 76 8.48 -13.59 -2.19
N ARG A 77 8.17 -12.29 -2.16
CA ARG A 77 7.28 -11.64 -3.14
C ARG A 77 7.85 -11.69 -4.56
N ARG A 78 9.15 -11.45 -4.75
CA ARG A 78 9.81 -11.60 -6.06
C ARG A 78 9.74 -13.03 -6.55
N PHE A 79 10.00 -14.00 -5.68
CA PHE A 79 9.90 -15.41 -6.01
C PHE A 79 8.47 -15.79 -6.46
N ALA A 80 7.43 -15.31 -5.77
CA ALA A 80 6.05 -15.50 -6.21
C ALA A 80 5.78 -14.91 -7.60
N GLY A 81 6.35 -13.74 -7.90
CA GLY A 81 6.30 -13.13 -9.23
C GLY A 81 6.99 -13.98 -10.30
N LEU A 82 8.11 -14.63 -9.99
CA LEU A 82 8.75 -15.58 -10.90
C LEU A 82 7.84 -16.78 -11.16
N VAL A 83 7.36 -17.45 -10.12
CA VAL A 83 6.50 -18.63 -10.26
C VAL A 83 5.28 -18.31 -11.12
N TRP A 84 4.64 -17.16 -10.89
CA TRP A 84 3.54 -16.70 -11.72
C TRP A 84 3.96 -16.51 -13.18
N ASN A 85 5.11 -15.89 -13.45
CA ASN A 85 5.58 -15.67 -14.81
C ASN A 85 5.96 -16.96 -15.56
N TYR A 86 6.50 -17.98 -14.87
CA TYR A 86 6.70 -19.31 -15.45
C TYR A 86 5.36 -19.94 -15.80
N HIS A 87 4.40 -19.89 -14.87
CA HIS A 87 3.05 -20.43 -15.07
C HIS A 87 2.36 -19.82 -16.30
N GLN A 88 2.40 -18.49 -16.44
CA GLN A 88 1.79 -17.80 -17.59
C GLN A 88 2.44 -18.15 -18.94
N ARG A 89 3.65 -18.73 -18.93
CA ARG A 89 4.37 -19.16 -20.13
C ARG A 89 4.30 -20.67 -20.37
N GLY A 90 3.45 -21.38 -19.61
CA GLY A 90 3.28 -22.84 -19.73
C GLY A 90 4.35 -23.66 -19.01
N PHE A 91 5.21 -23.04 -18.21
CA PHE A 91 6.25 -23.72 -17.45
C PHE A 91 5.86 -23.85 -15.98
N ARG A 92 6.32 -24.91 -15.32
CA ARG A 92 6.19 -25.09 -13.87
C ARG A 92 7.54 -24.89 -13.21
N LEU A 93 7.58 -24.05 -12.18
CA LEU A 93 8.72 -23.90 -11.30
C LEU A 93 8.37 -24.60 -9.99
N ASP A 94 9.17 -25.60 -9.62
CA ASP A 94 8.98 -26.30 -8.35
C ASP A 94 9.33 -25.36 -7.18
N ARG A 95 8.30 -24.98 -6.42
CA ARG A 95 8.42 -24.06 -5.28
C ARG A 95 9.05 -24.73 -4.07
N ASN A 96 8.96 -26.06 -4.01
CA ASN A 96 9.38 -26.86 -2.87
C ASN A 96 10.76 -27.49 -3.09
N SER A 97 11.46 -27.08 -4.14
CA SER A 97 12.84 -27.51 -4.37
C SER A 97 13.67 -27.26 -3.11
N PRO A 98 14.43 -28.26 -2.62
CA PRO A 98 15.25 -28.12 -1.42
C PRO A 98 16.22 -26.94 -1.48
N LEU A 99 16.80 -26.68 -2.66
CA LEU A 99 17.75 -25.57 -2.86
C LEU A 99 17.09 -24.20 -2.68
N ILE A 100 15.89 -24.01 -3.20
CA ILE A 100 15.15 -22.75 -3.07
C ILE A 100 14.70 -22.55 -1.62
N THR A 101 14.24 -23.63 -0.97
CA THR A 101 13.81 -23.59 0.42
C THR A 101 14.98 -23.28 1.36
N ALA A 102 16.15 -23.87 1.12
CA ALA A 102 17.37 -23.58 1.85
C ALA A 102 17.79 -22.12 1.70
N ALA A 103 17.85 -21.59 0.48
CA ALA A 103 18.19 -20.20 0.22
C ALA A 103 17.22 -19.21 0.89
N LEU A 104 15.91 -19.47 0.82
CA LEU A 104 14.92 -18.63 1.50
C LEU A 104 15.05 -18.68 3.03
N SER A 105 15.45 -19.83 3.59
CA SER A 105 15.67 -20.01 5.03
C SER A 105 16.91 -19.28 5.51
N GLU A 106 17.99 -19.31 4.73
CA GLU A 106 19.21 -18.56 4.98
C GLU A 106 18.93 -17.04 5.00
N ILE A 107 18.19 -16.55 4.01
CA ILE A 107 17.79 -15.14 3.91
C ILE A 107 16.93 -14.71 5.11
N THR A 108 16.04 -15.57 5.62
CA THR A 108 15.26 -15.25 6.82
C THR A 108 16.08 -15.24 8.10
N THR A 109 17.11 -16.06 8.18
CA THR A 109 17.98 -16.17 9.37
C THR A 109 18.94 -14.98 9.45
N ASN A 110 19.29 -14.38 8.31
CA ASN A 110 20.16 -13.22 8.25
C ASN A 110 19.45 -11.94 8.76
N LYS A 111 19.78 -11.51 9.98
CA LYS A 111 19.21 -10.30 10.64
C LYS A 111 19.36 -9.02 9.81
N SER A 112 20.37 -8.93 8.93
CA SER A 112 20.55 -7.76 8.04
C SER A 112 19.42 -7.61 7.00
N CYS A 113 18.66 -8.68 6.76
CA CYS A 113 17.50 -8.70 5.85
C CYS A 113 16.15 -8.57 6.58
N ALA A 114 16.16 -8.20 7.87
CA ALA A 114 14.94 -7.88 8.60
C ALA A 114 14.27 -6.64 7.98
N ALA A 115 12.96 -6.74 7.70
CA ALA A 115 12.22 -5.59 7.21
C ALA A 115 12.22 -4.49 8.29
N VAL A 116 12.71 -3.29 7.96
CA VAL A 116 12.56 -2.13 8.84
C VAL A 116 11.07 -1.82 8.98
N THR A 117 10.52 -2.17 10.13
CA THR A 117 9.15 -1.82 10.51
C THR A 117 9.01 -0.31 10.46
N LYS A 118 8.09 0.17 9.62
CA LYS A 118 7.82 1.61 9.54
C LYS A 118 7.11 2.06 10.80
N ASP A 119 7.57 3.18 11.35
CA ASP A 119 7.00 3.78 12.56
C ASP A 119 5.62 4.35 12.27
N ALA A 120 4.76 4.27 13.30
CA ALA A 120 3.47 4.92 13.33
C ALA A 120 3.66 6.42 13.55
N ILE A 121 2.94 7.24 12.79
CA ILE A 121 2.87 8.68 13.04
C ILE A 121 1.92 8.89 14.23
N THR A 122 2.24 9.80 15.15
CA THR A 122 1.39 10.17 16.28
C THR A 122 0.45 11.34 15.94
N PRO A 123 -0.62 11.58 16.71
CA PRO A 123 -1.50 12.74 16.57
C PRO A 123 -0.77 14.10 16.54
N HIS A 124 0.23 14.26 17.40
CA HIS A 124 1.01 15.49 17.46
C HIS A 124 1.90 15.65 16.22
N GLU A 125 2.53 14.57 15.78
CA GLU A 125 3.39 14.56 14.60
C GLU A 125 2.63 14.87 13.32
N ILE A 126 1.43 14.30 13.10
CA ILE A 126 0.65 14.61 11.91
C ILE A 126 0.18 16.07 11.89
N ARG A 127 -0.16 16.67 13.04
CA ARG A 127 -0.45 18.10 13.15
C ARG A 127 0.76 18.95 12.79
N ALA A 128 1.95 18.59 13.31
CA ALA A 128 3.19 19.27 12.98
C ALA A 128 3.50 19.16 11.47
N MET A 129 3.35 17.99 10.86
CA MET A 129 3.52 17.78 9.42
C MET A 129 2.59 18.67 8.60
N VAL A 130 1.31 18.70 8.97
CA VAL A 130 0.27 19.50 8.30
C VAL A 130 0.54 21.01 8.45
N ALA A 131 1.09 21.46 9.58
CA ALA A 131 1.48 22.85 9.79
C ALA A 131 2.63 23.31 8.86
N THR A 132 3.46 22.40 8.35
CA THR A 132 4.55 22.74 7.41
C THR A 132 4.09 23.01 5.97
N LEU A 133 2.83 22.68 5.66
CA LEU A 133 2.31 22.80 4.30
C LEU A 133 1.80 24.22 4.02
N PRO A 134 2.09 24.78 2.83
CA PRO A 134 1.57 26.09 2.43
C PRO A 134 0.04 26.06 2.24
N PHE A 135 -0.54 27.24 2.06
CA PHE A 135 -1.97 27.43 1.75
C PHE A 135 -2.21 27.66 0.24
N ASP A 136 -1.32 27.15 -0.61
CA ASP A 136 -1.56 27.10 -2.05
C ASP A 136 -2.36 25.83 -2.43
N LEU A 137 -2.78 25.75 -3.69
CA LEU A 137 -3.58 24.61 -4.18
C LEU A 137 -2.87 23.25 -3.97
N ARG A 138 -1.54 23.22 -4.02
CA ARG A 138 -0.74 22.00 -3.72
C ARG A 138 -0.79 21.65 -2.24
N GLY A 139 -0.63 22.63 -1.37
CA GLY A 139 -0.68 22.46 0.08
C GLY A 139 -2.07 22.03 0.55
N LEU A 140 -3.15 22.55 -0.05
CA LEU A 140 -4.51 22.08 0.22
C LEU A 140 -4.68 20.59 -0.13
N ARG A 141 -4.21 20.17 -1.31
CA ARG A 141 -4.22 18.76 -1.72
C ARG A 141 -3.44 17.90 -0.73
N ASP A 142 -2.20 18.30 -0.45
CA ASP A 142 -1.28 17.50 0.34
C ASP A 142 -1.74 17.42 1.81
N ARG A 143 -2.41 18.45 2.32
CA ARG A 143 -3.08 18.46 3.63
C ARG A 143 -4.23 17.45 3.69
N ALA A 144 -5.11 17.48 2.69
CA ALA A 144 -6.19 16.50 2.57
C ALA A 144 -5.64 15.06 2.47
N ILE A 145 -4.57 14.82 1.70
CA ILE A 145 -3.92 13.50 1.60
C ILE A 145 -3.42 13.00 2.95
N LEU A 146 -2.70 13.86 3.70
CA LEU A 146 -2.13 13.48 5.00
C LEU A 146 -3.22 13.16 6.02
N LEU A 147 -4.23 14.01 6.15
CA LEU A 147 -5.32 13.83 7.11
C LEU A 147 -6.20 12.63 6.75
N MET A 148 -6.62 12.50 5.49
CA MET A 148 -7.40 11.33 5.03
C MET A 148 -6.61 10.03 5.20
N GLY A 149 -5.31 10.07 4.92
CA GLY A 149 -4.42 8.91 5.06
C GLY A 149 -4.27 8.46 6.50
N TYR A 150 -4.08 9.42 7.39
CA TYR A 150 -3.92 9.19 8.82
C TYR A 150 -5.23 8.73 9.47
N ILE A 151 -6.29 9.54 9.33
CA ILE A 151 -7.59 9.33 9.97
C ILE A 151 -8.31 8.13 9.38
N GLY A 152 -8.31 7.95 8.06
CA GLY A 152 -8.98 6.82 7.43
C GLY A 152 -8.19 5.51 7.49
N GLY A 153 -6.98 5.51 8.07
CA GLY A 153 -6.08 4.35 8.03
C GLY A 153 -5.79 3.88 6.60
N LEU A 154 -5.71 4.82 5.66
CA LEU A 154 -5.69 4.52 4.23
C LEU A 154 -4.27 4.27 3.75
N GLY A 155 -4.12 3.20 2.95
CA GLY A 155 -2.88 2.96 2.23
C GLY A 155 -2.69 3.95 1.08
N ARG A 156 -1.47 4.02 0.54
CA ARG A 156 -1.19 4.86 -0.64
C ARG A 156 -2.08 4.54 -1.85
N SER A 157 -2.39 3.26 -2.05
CA SER A 157 -3.25 2.78 -3.14
C SER A 157 -4.69 3.19 -2.91
N ASP A 158 -5.15 3.09 -1.66
CA ASP A 158 -6.50 3.42 -1.27
C ASP A 158 -6.74 4.92 -1.51
N LEU A 159 -5.85 5.78 -1.00
CA LEU A 159 -5.94 7.24 -1.20
C LEU A 159 -5.97 7.63 -2.68
N ILE A 160 -4.99 7.19 -3.45
CA ILE A 160 -4.88 7.58 -4.86
C ILE A 160 -5.99 6.98 -5.71
N GLY A 161 -6.53 5.83 -5.32
CA GLY A 161 -7.58 5.12 -6.02
C GLY A 161 -8.99 5.65 -5.78
N LEU A 162 -9.18 6.66 -4.91
CA LEU A 162 -10.47 7.29 -4.66
C LEU A 162 -10.92 8.15 -5.83
N ASP A 163 -12.18 7.96 -6.22
CA ASP A 163 -12.93 8.80 -7.16
C ASP A 163 -14.01 9.59 -6.43
N LEU A 164 -14.48 10.67 -7.07
CA LEU A 164 -15.52 11.49 -6.49
C LEU A 164 -16.85 10.73 -6.46
N HIS A 165 -17.19 10.03 -7.54
CA HIS A 165 -18.36 9.15 -7.60
C HIS A 165 -17.99 7.73 -8.00
N GLN A 166 -18.92 6.81 -7.74
CA GLN A 166 -18.80 5.43 -8.17
C GLN A 166 -18.68 5.35 -9.71
N ASN A 167 -17.70 4.60 -10.18
CA ASN A 167 -17.44 4.36 -11.61
C ASN A 167 -17.09 5.61 -12.45
N ASP A 168 -16.63 6.70 -11.82
CA ASP A 168 -16.13 7.87 -12.56
C ASP A 168 -14.93 7.52 -13.46
N THR A 169 -14.09 6.56 -13.05
CA THR A 169 -12.99 6.04 -13.87
C THR A 169 -12.84 4.52 -13.75
N GLU A 170 -12.37 3.87 -14.82
CA GLU A 170 -12.08 2.43 -14.82
C GLU A 170 -10.98 2.02 -13.82
N ALA A 171 -10.04 2.93 -13.56
CA ALA A 171 -8.95 2.71 -12.61
C ALA A 171 -9.33 3.01 -11.16
N GLY A 172 -10.55 3.51 -10.92
CA GLY A 172 -11.08 3.78 -9.58
C GLY A 172 -11.15 2.50 -8.76
N THR A 173 -10.66 2.57 -7.52
CA THR A 173 -10.75 1.44 -6.56
C THR A 173 -11.55 1.82 -5.31
N GLY A 174 -12.16 3.00 -5.31
CA GLY A 174 -13.08 3.44 -4.29
C GLY A 174 -13.70 4.78 -4.65
N TRP A 175 -14.71 5.18 -3.90
CA TRP A 175 -15.35 6.49 -4.03
C TRP A 175 -15.65 7.10 -2.67
N ILE A 176 -16.00 8.39 -2.67
CA ILE A 176 -16.29 9.17 -1.47
C ILE A 176 -17.76 9.62 -1.46
N ASP A 177 -18.36 9.56 -0.28
CA ASP A 177 -19.65 10.16 0.01
C ASP A 177 -19.41 11.24 1.08
N LEU A 178 -19.36 12.50 0.64
CA LEU A 178 -19.03 13.65 1.49
C LEU A 178 -20.30 14.24 2.11
N HIS A 179 -20.39 14.26 3.43
CA HIS A 179 -21.46 14.86 4.21
C HIS A 179 -20.91 15.94 5.14
N SER A 180 -21.80 16.77 5.71
CA SER A 180 -21.41 17.80 6.69
C SER A 180 -20.83 17.22 7.97
N GLU A 181 -21.31 16.05 8.40
CA GLU A 181 -20.92 15.40 9.66
C GLU A 181 -19.70 14.46 9.50
N GLY A 182 -19.37 14.08 8.26
CA GLY A 182 -18.31 13.11 7.99
C GLY A 182 -18.18 12.72 6.53
N ILE A 183 -17.25 11.81 6.26
CA ILE A 183 -16.98 11.22 4.95
C ILE A 183 -17.18 9.72 5.08
N LEU A 184 -18.00 9.13 4.20
CA LEU A 184 -18.04 7.69 4.03
C LEU A 184 -17.22 7.32 2.80
N LEU A 185 -16.25 6.43 2.98
CA LEU A 185 -15.42 5.91 1.90
C LEU A 185 -15.81 4.47 1.61
N THR A 186 -16.01 4.14 0.34
CA THR A 186 -16.16 2.75 -0.08
C THR A 186 -14.94 2.35 -0.89
N ILE A 187 -14.20 1.32 -0.44
CA ILE A 187 -12.87 0.98 -0.97
C ILE A 187 -12.79 -0.52 -1.26
N LYS A 188 -12.23 -0.86 -2.43
CA LYS A 188 -11.96 -2.23 -2.85
C LYS A 188 -10.72 -2.77 -2.14
N SER A 189 -10.90 -3.80 -1.33
CA SER A 189 -9.84 -4.59 -0.70
C SER A 189 -9.63 -5.92 -1.43
N LYS A 190 -8.65 -6.70 -0.97
CA LYS A 190 -8.40 -8.07 -1.46
C LYS A 190 -9.55 -9.03 -1.15
N THR A 191 -10.29 -8.78 -0.06
CA THR A 191 -11.38 -9.63 0.44
C THR A 191 -12.76 -9.07 0.08
N GLY A 192 -12.83 -8.15 -0.89
CA GLY A 192 -14.07 -7.47 -1.29
C GLY A 192 -14.10 -5.99 -0.90
N TRP A 193 -15.28 -5.40 -0.93
CA TRP A 193 -15.48 -3.99 -0.60
C TRP A 193 -15.58 -3.79 0.91
N ARG A 194 -14.97 -2.73 1.41
CA ARG A 194 -15.09 -2.28 2.81
C ARG A 194 -15.51 -0.81 2.84
N LYS A 195 -16.24 -0.45 3.88
CA LYS A 195 -16.60 0.94 4.18
C LYS A 195 -15.72 1.49 5.30
N VAL A 196 -15.32 2.76 5.17
CA VAL A 196 -14.56 3.50 6.20
C VAL A 196 -15.27 4.81 6.43
N GLN A 197 -15.73 5.04 7.65
CA GLN A 197 -16.31 6.32 8.05
C GLN A 197 -15.23 7.21 8.65
N ILE A 198 -15.22 8.49 8.28
CA ILE A 198 -14.31 9.50 8.80
C ILE A 198 -15.15 10.64 9.36
N SER A 199 -15.08 10.88 10.66
CA SER A 199 -15.75 12.01 11.31
C SER A 199 -15.03 13.34 11.01
N CYS A 200 -15.74 14.47 11.12
CA CYS A 200 -15.05 15.76 11.15
C CYS A 200 -14.19 15.90 12.42
N GLY A 201 -13.11 16.66 12.30
CA GLY A 201 -12.27 17.05 13.44
C GLY A 201 -12.77 18.33 14.08
N ASN A 202 -12.24 18.67 15.26
CA ASN A 202 -12.71 19.81 16.04
C ASN A 202 -12.17 21.17 15.53
N THR A 203 -11.15 21.19 14.68
CA THR A 203 -10.63 22.42 14.07
C THR A 203 -10.54 22.33 12.56
N ASP A 204 -10.83 23.43 11.85
CA ASP A 204 -10.80 23.49 10.38
C ASP A 204 -9.45 23.06 9.77
N LEU A 205 -8.34 23.37 10.46
CA LEU A 205 -6.99 23.03 10.00
C LEU A 205 -6.67 21.53 10.07
N THR A 206 -7.41 20.77 10.90
CA THR A 206 -7.25 19.32 11.09
C THR A 206 -8.47 18.51 10.67
N CYS A 207 -9.61 19.14 10.40
CA CYS A 207 -10.82 18.42 10.00
C CYS A 207 -10.66 17.87 8.56
N PRO A 208 -10.77 16.54 8.38
CA PRO A 208 -10.65 15.91 7.07
C PRO A 208 -11.78 16.31 6.12
N VAL A 209 -13.01 16.48 6.64
CA VAL A 209 -14.17 16.97 5.87
C VAL A 209 -13.88 18.35 5.29
N TYR A 210 -13.45 19.28 6.14
CA TYR A 210 -13.14 20.65 5.72
C TYR A 210 -11.99 20.69 4.71
N THR A 211 -10.86 20.06 5.03
CA THR A 211 -9.68 20.08 4.15
C THR A 211 -9.91 19.40 2.80
N LEU A 212 -10.67 18.30 2.76
CA LEU A 212 -11.08 17.66 1.52
C LEU A 212 -12.05 18.54 0.72
N SER A 213 -13.05 19.14 1.37
CA SER A 213 -13.99 20.06 0.73
C SER A 213 -13.29 21.26 0.11
N GLN A 214 -12.35 21.89 0.84
CA GLN A 214 -11.53 22.99 0.32
C GLN A 214 -10.71 22.57 -0.90
N TRP A 215 -10.08 21.39 -0.85
CA TRP A 215 -9.36 20.85 -2.00
C TRP A 215 -10.28 20.68 -3.22
N LEU A 216 -11.42 19.99 -3.07
CA LEU A 216 -12.36 19.76 -4.17
C LEU A 216 -12.90 21.07 -4.76
N HIS A 217 -13.23 22.03 -3.89
CA HIS A 217 -13.73 23.34 -4.27
C HIS A 217 -12.71 24.13 -5.10
N PHE A 218 -11.49 24.33 -4.59
CA PHE A 218 -10.47 25.13 -5.27
C PHE A 218 -9.84 24.41 -6.47
N ALA A 219 -9.76 23.08 -6.43
CA ALA A 219 -9.33 22.27 -7.57
C ALA A 219 -10.39 22.18 -8.67
N LYS A 220 -11.64 22.59 -8.38
CA LYS A 220 -12.80 22.50 -9.27
C LYS A 220 -13.06 21.08 -9.76
N ILE A 221 -12.87 20.10 -8.88
CA ILE A 221 -13.10 18.67 -9.19
C ILE A 221 -14.59 18.39 -9.03
N ARG A 222 -15.23 18.01 -10.13
CA ARG A 222 -16.67 17.70 -10.18
C ARG A 222 -16.96 16.24 -10.57
N SER A 223 -15.97 15.52 -11.06
CA SER A 223 -15.99 14.09 -11.34
C SER A 223 -14.54 13.59 -11.49
N GLY A 224 -14.36 12.28 -11.44
CA GLY A 224 -13.06 11.64 -11.65
C GLY A 224 -12.25 11.46 -10.37
N PRO A 225 -10.93 11.29 -10.49
CA PRO A 225 -10.05 11.06 -9.35
C PRO A 225 -10.07 12.20 -8.34
N VAL A 226 -10.20 11.89 -7.06
CA VAL A 226 -10.17 12.87 -5.96
C VAL A 226 -8.82 13.57 -5.89
N PHE A 227 -7.73 12.81 -5.97
CA PHE A 227 -6.37 13.35 -5.92
C PHE A 227 -5.72 13.35 -7.29
N VAL A 228 -5.55 14.55 -7.85
CA VAL A 228 -4.96 14.79 -9.15
C VAL A 228 -3.64 15.54 -9.08
N ARG A 229 -2.89 15.48 -10.19
CA ARG A 229 -1.70 16.30 -10.38
C ARG A 229 -2.08 17.77 -10.45
N THR A 230 -1.15 18.63 -10.04
CA THR A 230 -1.28 20.09 -10.21
C THR A 230 -0.30 20.56 -11.29
N SER A 231 -0.64 21.66 -11.97
CA SER A 231 0.23 22.33 -12.94
C SER A 231 1.59 22.67 -12.31
N ARG A 232 2.62 22.86 -13.14
CA ARG A 232 3.98 23.24 -12.71
C ARG A 232 3.97 24.52 -11.87
N ASP A 233 3.12 25.47 -12.21
CA ASP A 233 2.97 26.74 -11.49
C ASP A 233 2.09 26.63 -10.24
N GLY A 234 1.55 25.44 -9.95
CA GLY A 234 0.71 25.19 -8.78
C GLY A 234 -0.71 25.75 -8.85
N LYS A 235 -1.04 26.57 -9.86
CA LYS A 235 -2.31 27.32 -9.92
C LYS A 235 -3.56 26.52 -10.34
N ARG A 236 -3.39 25.34 -10.93
CA ARG A 236 -4.50 24.54 -11.50
C ARG A 236 -4.34 23.06 -11.21
N ALA A 237 -5.45 22.38 -10.95
CA ALA A 237 -5.54 20.93 -10.97
C ALA A 237 -5.61 20.42 -12.42
N LEU A 238 -5.01 19.27 -12.67
CA LEU A 238 -5.04 18.56 -13.96
C LEU A 238 -6.08 17.43 -13.88
N SER A 239 -6.47 16.85 -15.02
CA SER A 239 -7.38 15.69 -15.04
C SER A 239 -6.69 14.36 -14.70
N THR A 240 -5.34 14.34 -14.69
CA THR A 240 -4.58 13.11 -14.45
C THR A 240 -4.52 12.78 -12.96
N ARG A 241 -4.94 11.56 -12.61
CA ARG A 241 -4.77 10.98 -11.26
C ARG A 241 -3.32 11.10 -10.80
N LEU A 242 -3.16 11.42 -9.52
CA LEU A 242 -1.85 11.55 -8.88
C LEU A 242 -1.15 10.19 -8.81
N ASN A 243 0.18 10.17 -8.80
CA ASN A 243 0.96 8.94 -8.71
C ASN A 243 1.08 8.47 -7.25
N ASP A 244 0.95 7.17 -6.98
CA ASP A 244 1.04 6.59 -5.63
C ASP A 244 2.39 6.84 -4.93
N ARG A 245 3.46 7.08 -5.70
CA ARG A 245 4.79 7.48 -5.20
C ARG A 245 4.82 8.90 -4.65
N HIS A 246 3.81 9.73 -4.90
CA HIS A 246 3.70 11.06 -4.30
C HIS A 246 3.56 10.97 -2.78
N ILE A 247 2.71 10.08 -2.29
CA ILE A 247 2.40 9.95 -0.85
C ILE A 247 3.65 9.68 0.00
N PRO A 248 4.51 8.67 -0.27
CA PRO A 248 5.71 8.46 0.52
C PRO A 248 6.70 9.64 0.42
N ARG A 249 6.75 10.36 -0.71
CA ARG A 249 7.59 11.57 -0.86
C ARG A 249 7.04 12.71 0.00
N LEU A 250 5.73 12.91 0.00
CA LEU A 250 5.04 13.89 0.82
C LEU A 250 5.26 13.63 2.30
N VAL A 251 5.04 12.40 2.76
CA VAL A 251 5.27 12.01 4.17
C VAL A 251 6.72 12.29 4.55
N LYS A 252 7.69 11.85 3.75
CA LYS A 252 9.12 12.10 4.02
C LYS A 252 9.45 13.58 4.08
N SER A 253 8.99 14.36 3.11
CA SER A 253 9.25 15.81 3.05
C SER A 253 8.68 16.54 4.25
N THR A 254 7.43 16.23 4.63
CA THR A 254 6.76 16.88 5.77
C THR A 254 7.31 16.41 7.11
N VAL A 255 7.69 15.14 7.24
CA VAL A 255 8.44 14.64 8.39
C VAL A 255 9.68 15.48 8.59
N LEU A 256 10.53 15.64 7.55
CA LEU A 256 11.76 16.42 7.63
C LEU A 256 11.52 17.86 8.07
N LYS A 257 10.62 18.55 7.38
CA LYS A 257 10.25 19.94 7.68
C LYS A 257 9.70 20.13 9.10
N ALA A 258 8.98 19.14 9.63
CA ALA A 258 8.36 19.21 10.94
C ALA A 258 9.33 18.87 12.10
N GLY A 259 10.59 18.54 11.83
CA GLY A 259 11.56 18.21 12.89
C GLY A 259 11.29 16.89 13.64
N ILE A 260 10.37 16.05 13.16
CA ILE A 260 10.03 14.76 13.78
C ILE A 260 11.24 13.81 13.79
N ARG A 261 11.69 13.34 14.96
CA ARG A 261 12.92 12.52 15.11
C ARG A 261 14.19 13.26 14.66
N ALA A 262 14.33 14.53 15.05
CA ALA A 262 15.51 15.35 14.74
C ALA A 262 16.80 14.86 15.42
N ASP A 263 16.69 13.96 16.40
CA ASP A 263 17.80 13.27 17.06
C ASP A 263 18.55 12.29 16.15
N LEU A 264 17.94 11.84 15.06
CA LEU A 264 18.52 10.87 14.13
C LEU A 264 19.07 11.54 12.85
N PRO A 265 20.10 10.96 12.21
CA PRO A 265 20.54 11.37 10.87
C PRO A 265 19.39 11.30 9.84
N GLU A 266 19.39 12.22 8.88
CA GLU A 266 18.31 12.34 7.88
C GLU A 266 18.02 11.02 7.15
N LYS A 267 19.06 10.28 6.77
CA LYS A 267 18.92 9.00 6.05
C LYS A 267 18.17 7.96 6.86
N GLU A 268 18.44 7.86 8.16
CA GLU A 268 17.81 6.89 9.06
C GLU A 268 16.36 7.30 9.35
N ARG A 269 16.14 8.58 9.63
CA ARG A 269 14.80 9.16 9.77
C ARG A 269 13.92 8.88 8.55
N LEU A 270 14.43 9.13 7.34
CA LEU A 270 13.70 8.84 6.09
C LEU A 270 13.47 7.35 5.85
N ALA A 271 14.23 6.46 6.48
CA ALA A 271 14.03 5.02 6.40
C ALA A 271 12.88 4.57 7.31
N LEU A 272 12.61 5.26 8.43
CA LEU A 272 11.51 4.95 9.35
C LEU A 272 10.13 5.25 8.76
N PHE A 273 10.02 6.27 7.90
CA PHE A 273 8.72 6.74 7.40
C PHE A 273 8.43 6.37 5.94
N SER A 274 7.16 6.05 5.65
CA SER A 274 6.66 5.81 4.29
C SER A 274 5.16 6.12 4.20
N GLY A 275 4.55 5.91 3.03
CA GLY A 275 3.08 6.00 2.90
C GLY A 275 2.31 5.00 3.79
N HIS A 276 2.97 3.94 4.28
CA HIS A 276 2.37 3.00 5.22
C HIS A 276 2.37 3.50 6.68
N SER A 277 3.17 4.53 7.00
CA SER A 277 3.22 5.13 8.34
C SER A 277 1.92 5.85 8.70
N LEU A 278 1.21 6.40 7.70
CA LEU A 278 -0.13 7.00 7.88
C LEU A 278 -1.14 5.94 8.35
N LYS A 279 -1.19 4.81 7.64
CA LYS A 279 -2.09 3.68 7.97
C LYS A 279 -1.85 3.08 9.36
N LYS A 280 -0.62 3.12 9.86
CA LYS A 280 -0.26 2.57 11.17
C LYS A 280 -0.54 3.51 12.34
N GLY A 281 -0.69 4.82 12.10
CA GLY A 281 -0.89 5.82 13.16
C GLY A 281 -2.20 5.66 13.95
N LEU A 282 -3.19 5.01 13.35
CA LEU A 282 -4.55 4.91 13.88
C LEU A 282 -4.87 3.53 14.48
N SER A 283 -3.89 2.81 15.04
CA SER A 283 -4.13 1.48 15.61
C SER A 283 -4.89 1.48 16.95
N VAL A 284 -5.62 2.55 17.29
CA VAL A 284 -6.42 2.63 18.53
C VAL A 284 -7.87 2.92 18.16
N SER A 285 -8.74 1.95 18.47
CA SER A 285 -10.20 1.95 18.36
C SER A 285 -10.80 1.64 16.99
N VAL A 286 -10.41 0.52 16.37
CA VAL A 286 -11.27 -0.17 15.40
C VAL A 286 -12.11 -1.16 16.20
N ASP A 287 -13.37 -0.83 16.47
CA ASP A 287 -14.32 -1.80 17.01
C ASP A 287 -14.81 -2.66 15.84
N GLN A 288 -14.33 -3.89 15.75
CA GLN A 288 -14.82 -4.87 14.78
C GLN A 288 -16.13 -5.45 15.30
N SER A 289 -17.21 -4.66 15.27
CA SER A 289 -18.54 -5.21 15.49
C SER A 289 -18.95 -6.00 14.25
N SER A 290 -19.26 -7.27 14.48
CA SER A 290 -19.65 -8.29 13.50
C SER A 290 -20.57 -7.76 12.39
N GLY A 291 -19.99 -7.57 11.22
CA GLY A 291 -20.58 -6.94 10.04
C GLY A 291 -19.45 -6.26 9.25
N ASN A 292 -19.58 -6.07 7.95
CA ASN A 292 -18.49 -5.63 7.06
C ASN A 292 -18.13 -4.13 7.21
N TRP A 293 -18.11 -3.62 8.44
CA TRP A 293 -18.01 -2.21 8.82
C TRP A 293 -16.74 -1.98 9.64
N ILE A 294 -15.96 -0.98 9.25
CA ILE A 294 -14.90 -0.40 10.08
C ILE A 294 -15.36 1.01 10.42
N GLU A 295 -15.92 1.16 11.61
CA GLU A 295 -16.25 2.47 12.15
C GLU A 295 -14.98 3.06 12.74
N VAL A 296 -14.48 4.16 12.16
CA VAL A 296 -13.41 4.95 12.76
C VAL A 296 -14.05 6.13 13.46
N ASN A 297 -14.32 5.97 14.76
CA ASN A 297 -14.80 7.05 15.61
C ASN A 297 -13.62 7.82 16.19
N LEU A 298 -13.30 8.98 15.58
CA LEU A 298 -12.29 9.90 16.12
C LEU A 298 -12.73 10.62 17.41
N THR A 299 -13.99 10.51 17.82
CA THR A 299 -14.53 11.28 18.95
C THR A 299 -14.11 10.76 20.33
N LYS A 300 -13.49 9.57 20.44
CA LYS A 300 -13.02 9.03 21.74
C LYS A 300 -11.51 8.78 21.84
N ALA A 301 -10.75 8.90 20.74
CA ALA A 301 -9.31 8.67 20.74
C ALA A 301 -8.54 9.95 20.34
N ALA A 302 -8.21 10.76 21.34
CA ALA A 302 -7.18 11.81 21.31
C ALA A 302 -7.48 13.09 20.48
N GLY A 303 -8.15 14.06 21.11
CA GLY A 303 -7.97 15.52 20.89
C GLY A 303 -7.63 15.99 19.47
N PHE A 304 -8.52 15.71 18.52
CA PHE A 304 -8.45 16.10 17.10
C PHE A 304 -9.58 17.02 16.70
#